data_AF-A0A844MK34-F1
#
_entry.id   AF-A0A844MK34-F1
#
_cell.length_a   1.000
_cell.length_b   1.000
_cell.length_c   1.000
_cell.angle_alpha   90.00
_cell.angle_beta   90.00
_cell.angle_gamma   90.00
#
_symmetry.space_group_name_H-M   'P 1'
#
loop_
_entity.id
_entity.type
_entity.pdbx_description
1 polymer ?
#
loop_
_entity_poly.entity_id
_entity_poly.type
_entity_poly.pdbx_seq_one_letter_code
_entity_poly.pdbx_strand_id
1 'polypeptide(L)'
;MHWINWYTAMCFNRMLNRTGHFWEKRYHSSGFEKSDYTRALNTLRYIHCNPKASGMQSGFFYDFSNYGMHDRLTDDGITQWHPAFLSLGKSLEECAAKYRGFCKKYKPQPKTEKSYHWGSKLLPKVIKEKGKKKKTSPGQMRLPWDDWEPFTTEVQAVAEKFVMANCYDPKVAAQLFDNF
;
A
#
# COMPACT_ATOMS: atom_id res chain seq x y z
N MET A 1 -1.74 2.97 -18.18
CA MET A 1 -2.36 3.34 -16.89
C MET A 1 -3.80 3.83 -17.02
N HIS A 2 -4.14 4.74 -17.94
CA HIS A 2 -5.53 5.21 -18.10
C HIS A 2 -6.55 4.09 -18.29
N TRP A 3 -6.26 3.13 -19.17
CA TRP A 3 -7.12 1.98 -19.42
C TRP A 3 -7.41 1.18 -18.14
N ILE A 4 -6.37 0.76 -17.41
CA ILE A 4 -6.50 0.01 -16.15
C ILE A 4 -7.33 0.78 -15.13
N ASN A 5 -7.03 2.07 -14.91
CA ASN A 5 -7.75 2.89 -13.94
C ASN A 5 -9.23 3.07 -14.32
N TRP A 6 -9.54 3.21 -15.61
CA TRP A 6 -10.90 3.38 -16.09
C TRP A 6 -11.72 2.10 -15.92
N TYR A 7 -11.20 0.96 -16.39
CA TYR A 7 -11.88 -0.34 -16.26
C TYR A 7 -12.10 -0.72 -14.80
N THR A 8 -11.09 -0.55 -13.94
CA THR A 8 -11.24 -0.83 -12.50
C THR A 8 -12.29 0.07 -11.86
N ALA A 9 -12.28 1.37 -12.13
CA ALA A 9 -13.28 2.29 -11.60
C ALA A 9 -14.70 1.88 -12.03
N MET A 10 -14.91 1.51 -13.30
CA MET A 10 -16.20 1.02 -13.79
C MET A 10 -16.65 -0.25 -13.07
N CYS A 11 -15.78 -1.25 -12.96
CA CYS A 11 -16.11 -2.52 -12.31
C CYS A 11 -16.47 -2.32 -10.84
N PHE A 12 -15.65 -1.60 -10.08
CA PHE A 12 -15.91 -1.40 -8.65
C PHE A 12 -17.12 -0.51 -8.39
N ASN A 13 -17.36 0.52 -9.21
CA ASN A 13 -18.56 1.34 -9.08
C ASN A 13 -19.83 0.50 -9.30
N ARG A 14 -19.81 -0.41 -10.30
CA ARG A 14 -20.90 -1.35 -10.52
C ARG A 14 -21.06 -2.36 -9.38
N MET A 15 -19.95 -2.89 -8.85
CA MET A 15 -19.98 -3.84 -7.73
C MET A 15 -20.51 -3.24 -6.43
N LEU A 16 -20.24 -1.96 -6.20
CA LEU A 16 -20.57 -1.23 -4.97
C LEU A 16 -21.79 -0.31 -5.15
N ASN A 17 -22.58 -0.55 -6.20
CA ASN A 17 -23.79 0.19 -6.54
C ASN A 17 -23.65 1.73 -6.43
N ARG A 18 -22.49 2.26 -6.85
CA ARG A 18 -22.16 3.68 -6.76
C ARG A 18 -21.80 4.26 -8.11
N THR A 19 -21.85 5.57 -8.20
CA THR A 19 -21.43 6.33 -9.37
C THR A 19 -20.40 7.39 -8.97
N GLY A 20 -19.66 7.90 -9.96
CA GLY A 20 -18.70 8.97 -9.73
C GLY A 20 -17.25 8.50 -9.59
N HIS A 21 -16.44 9.35 -8.96
CA HIS A 21 -15.00 9.26 -8.98
C HIS A 21 -14.48 8.17 -8.03
N PHE A 22 -13.63 7.26 -8.54
CA PHE A 22 -13.01 6.20 -7.73
C PHE A 22 -11.61 6.56 -7.24
N TRP A 23 -10.81 7.25 -8.05
CA TRP A 23 -9.37 7.42 -7.83
C TRP A 23 -9.01 8.84 -7.38
N GLU A 24 -8.67 9.05 -6.12
CA GLU A 24 -8.39 10.38 -5.54
C GLU A 24 -7.36 11.23 -6.33
N LYS A 25 -6.35 10.61 -6.95
CA LYS A 25 -5.27 11.30 -7.68
C LYS A 25 -4.83 10.53 -8.92
N ARG A 26 -4.09 11.21 -9.81
CA ARG A 26 -3.36 10.55 -10.91
C ARG A 26 -2.27 9.63 -10.37
N TYR A 27 -1.87 8.65 -11.17
CA TYR A 27 -0.76 7.75 -10.84
C TYR A 27 0.58 8.50 -10.89
N HIS A 28 1.49 8.12 -10.00
CA HIS A 28 2.90 8.49 -10.10
C HIS A 28 3.61 7.51 -11.05
N SER A 29 4.43 8.03 -11.97
CA SER A 29 5.26 7.21 -12.85
C SER A 29 6.66 7.79 -12.94
N SER A 30 7.65 6.92 -12.82
CA SER A 30 9.05 7.27 -12.98
C SER A 30 9.77 6.14 -13.70
N GLY A 31 10.35 6.42 -14.86
CA GLY A 31 11.20 5.46 -15.58
C GLY A 31 12.56 5.28 -14.91
N PHE A 32 13.21 4.16 -15.22
CA PHE A 32 14.60 3.87 -14.85
C PHE A 32 15.24 2.94 -15.87
N GLU A 33 16.58 2.97 -15.94
CA GLU A 33 17.33 2.13 -16.86
C GLU A 33 17.19 0.65 -16.48
N LYS A 34 17.12 -0.23 -17.48
CA LYS A 34 17.00 -1.68 -17.25
C LYS A 34 18.21 -2.27 -16.49
N SER A 35 19.36 -1.63 -16.62
CA SER A 35 20.62 -1.96 -15.94
C SER A 35 20.65 -1.56 -14.47
N ASP A 36 19.74 -0.69 -14.00
CA ASP A 36 19.71 -0.22 -12.61
C ASP A 36 19.06 -1.25 -11.69
N TYR A 37 19.81 -2.30 -11.38
CA TYR A 37 19.37 -3.43 -10.56
C TYR A 37 19.09 -3.01 -9.12
N THR A 38 19.86 -2.04 -8.61
CA THR A 38 19.67 -1.50 -7.27
C THR A 38 18.31 -0.83 -7.16
N ARG A 39 17.92 0.01 -8.13
CA ARG A 39 16.60 0.65 -8.13
C ARG A 39 15.47 -0.35 -8.34
N ALA A 40 15.66 -1.34 -9.22
CA ALA A 40 14.68 -2.41 -9.42
C ALA A 40 14.39 -3.16 -8.11
N LEU A 41 15.43 -3.65 -7.43
CA LEU A 41 15.31 -4.39 -6.17
C LEU A 41 14.71 -3.54 -5.05
N ASN A 42 15.16 -2.28 -4.90
CA ASN A 42 14.60 -1.38 -3.89
C ASN A 42 13.12 -1.08 -4.14
N THR A 43 12.71 -0.95 -5.40
CA THR A 43 11.30 -0.73 -5.78
C THR A 43 10.45 -1.97 -5.45
N LEU A 44 10.92 -3.17 -5.82
CA LEU A 44 10.25 -4.43 -5.48
C LEU A 44 10.10 -4.58 -3.95
N ARG A 45 11.19 -4.36 -3.21
CA ARG A 45 11.19 -4.41 -1.74
C ARG A 45 10.20 -3.42 -1.15
N TYR A 46 10.15 -2.18 -1.64
CA TYR A 46 9.21 -1.18 -1.16
C TYR A 46 7.76 -1.66 -1.32
N ILE A 47 7.40 -2.17 -2.50
CA ILE A 47 6.06 -2.67 -2.80
C ILE A 47 5.71 -3.84 -1.88
N HIS A 48 6.58 -4.85 -1.77
CA HIS A 48 6.33 -6.05 -0.97
C HIS A 48 6.30 -5.79 0.54
N CYS A 49 7.06 -4.80 1.01
CA CYS A 49 7.07 -4.45 2.42
C CYS A 49 5.94 -3.48 2.81
N ASN A 50 5.20 -2.92 1.84
CA ASN A 50 4.18 -1.91 2.11
C ASN A 50 3.02 -2.43 2.99
N PRO A 51 2.43 -3.62 2.75
CA PRO A 51 1.38 -4.16 3.62
C PRO A 51 1.80 -4.24 5.09
N LYS A 52 3.06 -4.62 5.34
CA LYS A 52 3.62 -4.66 6.68
C LYS A 52 3.85 -3.26 7.25
N ALA A 53 4.43 -2.37 6.45
CA ALA A 53 4.75 -1.01 6.88
C ALA A 53 3.50 -0.17 7.19
N SER A 54 2.37 -0.45 6.54
CA SER A 54 1.08 0.19 6.82
C SER A 54 0.32 -0.45 7.99
N GLY A 55 0.85 -1.51 8.61
CA GLY A 55 0.16 -2.25 9.67
C GLY A 55 -0.99 -3.14 9.19
N MET A 56 -1.14 -3.34 7.88
CA MET A 56 -2.20 -4.20 7.31
C MET A 56 -1.86 -5.69 7.47
N GLN A 57 -0.56 -6.03 7.55
CA GLN A 57 -0.07 -7.40 7.73
C GLN A 57 1.08 -7.43 8.74
N SER A 58 1.21 -8.54 9.49
CA SER A 58 2.35 -8.74 10.41
C SER A 58 3.62 -9.20 9.67
N GLY A 59 3.42 -9.99 8.61
CA GLY A 59 4.46 -10.55 7.75
C GLY A 59 4.61 -9.81 6.42
N PHE A 60 5.53 -10.31 5.58
CA PHE A 60 5.70 -9.81 4.21
C PHE A 60 4.79 -10.54 3.20
N PHE A 61 4.34 -11.75 3.54
CA PHE A 61 3.40 -12.48 2.71
C PHE A 61 2.04 -11.80 2.74
N TYR A 62 1.51 -11.51 1.56
CA TYR A 62 0.22 -10.89 1.36
C TYR A 62 -0.37 -11.42 0.05
N ASP A 63 -1.57 -11.99 0.12
CA ASP A 63 -2.23 -12.70 -0.99
C ASP A 63 -2.37 -11.83 -2.25
N PHE A 64 -2.59 -10.53 -2.07
CA PHE A 64 -2.74 -9.57 -3.16
C PHE A 64 -1.40 -8.93 -3.56
N SER A 65 -0.31 -9.69 -3.46
CA SER A 65 1.02 -9.29 -3.93
C SER A 65 1.79 -10.51 -4.45
N ASN A 66 2.70 -10.28 -5.38
CA ASN A 66 3.59 -11.35 -5.88
C ASN A 66 4.82 -11.59 -4.98
N TYR A 67 4.79 -11.19 -3.70
CA TYR A 67 5.89 -11.49 -2.77
C TYR A 67 6.10 -13.01 -2.63
N GLY A 68 5.02 -13.79 -2.63
CA GLY A 68 5.08 -15.26 -2.58
C GLY A 68 5.96 -15.87 -3.68
N MET A 69 5.92 -15.31 -4.89
CA MET A 69 6.75 -15.74 -6.03
C MET A 69 8.25 -15.55 -5.78
N HIS A 70 8.62 -14.52 -5.00
CA HIS A 70 10.00 -14.20 -4.70
C HIS A 70 10.50 -14.90 -3.44
N ASP A 71 9.59 -15.25 -2.52
CA ASP A 71 9.91 -15.84 -1.22
C ASP A 71 9.80 -17.36 -1.20
N ARG A 72 8.73 -17.89 -1.79
CA ARG A 72 8.33 -19.30 -1.76
C ARG A 72 8.45 -19.98 -3.11
N LEU A 73 8.82 -19.24 -4.17
CA LEU A 73 8.92 -19.76 -5.55
C LEU A 73 7.62 -20.43 -6.03
N THR A 74 6.49 -19.93 -5.56
CA THR A 74 5.15 -20.29 -6.07
C THR A 74 4.98 -19.81 -7.51
N ASP A 75 3.87 -20.18 -8.15
CA ASP A 75 3.49 -19.74 -9.51
C ASP A 75 2.08 -19.14 -9.49
N ASP A 76 1.93 -17.91 -10.00
CA ASP A 76 0.65 -17.22 -10.20
C ASP A 76 0.25 -17.12 -11.68
N GLY A 77 1.05 -17.71 -12.59
CA GLY A 77 0.84 -17.70 -14.03
C GLY A 77 1.11 -16.36 -14.73
N ILE A 78 1.52 -15.32 -14.01
CA ILE A 78 1.64 -13.95 -14.54
C ILE A 78 3.01 -13.33 -14.19
N THR A 79 3.55 -13.61 -13.02
CA THR A 79 4.78 -13.01 -12.52
C THR A 79 5.98 -13.54 -13.29
N GLN A 80 6.75 -12.61 -13.86
CA GLN A 80 8.08 -12.87 -14.40
C GLN A 80 9.12 -12.23 -13.49
N TRP A 81 10.16 -12.98 -13.14
CA TRP A 81 11.24 -12.44 -12.31
C TRP A 81 12.12 -11.46 -13.08
N HIS A 82 12.37 -10.31 -12.47
CA HIS A 82 13.29 -9.32 -13.03
C HIS A 82 14.74 -9.84 -12.98
N PRO A 83 15.61 -9.54 -13.97
CA PRO A 83 17.02 -9.95 -13.96
C PRO A 83 17.77 -9.58 -12.68
N ALA A 84 17.42 -8.44 -12.08
CA ALA A 84 17.99 -8.03 -10.78
C ALA A 84 17.71 -9.02 -9.64
N PHE A 85 16.53 -9.65 -9.60
CA PHE A 85 16.24 -10.72 -8.64
C PHE A 85 17.05 -11.98 -8.97
N LEU A 86 17.07 -12.38 -10.24
CA LEU A 86 17.82 -13.55 -10.70
C LEU A 86 19.34 -13.41 -10.49
N SER A 87 19.86 -12.19 -10.45
CA SER A 87 21.27 -11.91 -10.16
C SER A 87 21.65 -12.07 -8.69
N LEU A 88 20.69 -12.27 -7.78
CA LEU A 88 20.96 -12.38 -6.36
C LEU A 88 21.73 -13.65 -6.01
N GLY A 89 21.48 -14.76 -6.70
CA GLY A 89 22.07 -16.07 -6.41
C GLY A 89 22.30 -16.91 -7.66
N LYS A 90 22.90 -18.08 -7.49
CA LYS A 90 23.17 -19.05 -8.58
C LYS A 90 21.97 -19.95 -8.86
N SER A 91 21.08 -20.12 -7.88
CA SER A 91 19.81 -20.84 -8.00
C SER A 91 18.63 -19.96 -7.56
N LEU A 92 17.41 -20.36 -7.90
CA LEU A 92 16.20 -19.65 -7.49
C LEU A 92 16.02 -19.66 -5.97
N GLU A 93 16.36 -20.76 -5.30
CA GLU A 93 16.30 -20.89 -3.85
C GLU A 93 17.27 -19.92 -3.16
N GLU A 94 18.48 -19.77 -3.72
CA GLU A 94 19.45 -18.80 -3.23
C GLU A 94 18.96 -17.36 -3.44
N CYS A 95 18.36 -17.07 -4.60
CA CYS A 95 17.73 -15.78 -4.88
C CYS A 95 16.62 -15.48 -3.87
N ALA A 96 15.73 -16.43 -3.62
CA ALA A 96 14.63 -16.29 -2.68
C ALA A 96 15.13 -16.08 -1.24
N ALA A 97 16.11 -16.86 -0.80
CA ALA A 97 16.71 -16.72 0.54
C ALA A 97 17.35 -15.34 0.73
N LYS A 98 18.13 -14.88 -0.26
CA LYS A 98 18.75 -13.55 -0.23
C LYS A 98 17.71 -12.43 -0.29
N TYR A 99 16.68 -12.58 -1.11
CA TYR A 99 15.59 -11.61 -1.21
C TYR A 99 14.79 -11.49 0.08
N ARG A 100 14.48 -12.62 0.74
CA ARG A 100 13.85 -12.65 2.07
C ARG A 100 14.68 -11.87 3.09
N GLY A 101 15.99 -12.10 3.12
CA GLY A 101 16.93 -11.35 3.96
C GLY A 101 16.95 -9.85 3.62
N PHE A 102 16.86 -9.50 2.35
CA PHE A 102 16.83 -8.11 1.87
C PHE A 102 15.56 -7.37 2.29
N CYS A 103 14.38 -8.01 2.23
CA CYS A 103 13.11 -7.45 2.70
C CYS A 103 13.07 -7.30 4.23
N LYS A 104 13.63 -8.25 4.99
CA LYS A 104 13.73 -8.14 6.47
C LYS A 104 14.49 -6.89 6.93
N LYS A 105 15.40 -6.37 6.11
CA LYS A 105 16.17 -5.15 6.39
C LYS A 105 15.42 -3.86 6.01
N TYR A 106 14.22 -3.95 5.44
CA TYR A 106 13.43 -2.76 5.10
C TYR A 106 13.02 -2.00 6.36
N LYS A 107 13.23 -0.68 6.33
CA LYS A 107 12.78 0.25 7.36
C LYS A 107 11.99 1.36 6.67
N PRO A 108 10.68 1.48 6.93
CA PRO A 108 9.89 2.56 6.33
C PRO A 108 10.42 3.90 6.84
N GLN A 109 10.65 4.82 5.91
CA GLN A 109 10.99 6.19 6.24
C GLN A 109 9.70 6.98 6.48
N PRO A 110 9.63 7.80 7.53
CA PRO A 110 8.47 8.68 7.73
C PRO A 110 8.36 9.64 6.54
N LYS A 111 7.13 9.88 6.08
CA LYS A 111 6.89 10.90 5.06
C LYS A 111 7.33 12.25 5.62
N THR A 112 8.12 13.00 4.86
CA THR A 112 8.44 14.37 5.21
C THR A 112 7.16 15.21 5.14
N GLU A 113 6.78 15.81 6.27
CA GLU A 113 5.67 16.76 6.30
C GLU A 113 6.07 18.00 5.48
N LYS A 114 5.34 18.28 4.40
CA LYS A 114 5.52 19.52 3.64
C LYS A 114 4.85 20.65 4.43
N SER A 115 5.63 21.43 5.16
CA SER A 115 5.13 22.68 5.74
C SER A 115 5.16 23.78 4.68
N TYR A 116 4.01 24.42 4.42
CA TYR A 116 3.97 25.58 3.55
C TYR A 116 4.15 26.85 4.38
N HIS A 117 5.23 27.58 4.13
CA HIS A 117 5.60 28.77 4.91
C HIS A 117 4.85 30.06 4.49
N TRP A 118 3.87 29.98 3.60
CA TRP A 118 3.14 31.17 3.10
C TRP A 118 2.51 31.97 4.26
N GLY A 119 1.90 31.27 5.23
CA GLY A 119 1.27 31.90 6.39
C GLY A 119 2.26 32.45 7.44
N SER A 120 3.49 31.94 7.47
CA SER A 120 4.49 32.37 8.46
C SER A 120 5.03 33.79 8.25
N LYS A 121 4.94 34.31 7.02
CA LYS A 121 5.27 35.72 6.72
C LYS A 121 4.08 36.67 6.91
N LEU A 122 2.85 36.20 6.67
CA LEU A 122 1.63 37.00 6.73
C LEU A 122 1.00 37.06 8.13
N LEU A 123 1.21 36.03 8.98
CA LEU A 123 0.65 35.94 10.33
C LEU A 123 1.73 35.81 11.42
N PRO A 124 2.75 36.70 11.47
CA PRO A 124 3.87 36.58 12.41
C PRO A 124 3.46 36.69 13.89
N LYS A 125 2.27 37.24 14.19
CA LYS A 125 1.78 37.43 15.57
C LYS A 125 0.97 36.26 16.13
N VAL A 126 0.64 35.25 15.33
CA VAL A 126 -0.22 34.12 15.77
C VAL A 126 0.60 32.92 16.28
N ILE A 127 1.92 32.92 16.10
CA ILE A 127 2.79 31.77 16.45
C ILE A 127 3.71 32.12 17.62
N LYS A 128 3.18 31.99 18.84
CA LYS A 128 3.92 31.52 20.03
C LYS A 128 2.92 30.60 20.74
N GLU A 129 3.15 29.29 20.82
CA GLU A 129 4.06 28.67 21.78
C GLU A 129 4.78 27.46 21.16
N LYS A 130 6.11 27.42 21.26
CA LYS A 130 6.87 26.19 21.07
C LYS A 130 6.66 25.30 22.30
N GLY A 131 6.17 24.08 22.11
CA GLY A 131 6.37 23.01 23.10
C GLY A 131 5.16 22.43 23.83
N LYS A 132 3.91 22.67 23.41
CA LYS A 132 2.78 21.87 23.93
C LYS A 132 2.43 20.75 22.97
N LYS A 133 2.25 19.53 23.49
CA LYS A 133 1.66 18.38 22.77
C LYS A 133 0.45 18.89 21.99
N LYS A 134 0.25 18.43 20.73
CA LYS A 134 -0.94 18.74 19.89
C LYS A 134 -2.21 18.46 20.71
N LYS A 135 -2.68 19.45 21.47
CA LYS A 135 -4.03 19.48 22.02
C LYS A 135 -4.87 20.09 20.92
N THR A 136 -5.94 19.40 20.54
CA THR A 136 -7.00 19.96 19.72
C THR A 136 -7.37 21.32 20.31
N SER A 137 -7.22 22.39 19.52
CA SER A 137 -7.52 23.75 19.96
C SER A 137 -9.03 23.82 20.29
N PRO A 138 -9.46 24.53 21.35
CA PRO A 138 -10.85 24.52 21.85
C PRO A 138 -11.95 25.00 20.90
N GLY A 139 -11.65 25.24 19.62
CA GLY A 139 -12.61 25.59 18.57
C GLY A 139 -12.36 24.90 17.23
N GLN A 140 -11.38 24.00 17.14
CA GLN A 140 -11.18 23.21 15.92
C GLN A 140 -12.21 22.08 15.92
N MET A 141 -13.34 22.31 15.25
CA MET A 141 -14.32 21.26 14.99
C MET A 141 -13.66 20.17 14.17
N ARG A 142 -13.78 18.94 14.65
CA ARG A 142 -13.49 17.75 13.85
C ARG A 142 -14.43 17.79 12.65
N LEU A 143 -13.91 17.64 11.43
CA LEU A 143 -14.76 17.65 10.25
C LEU A 143 -15.71 16.44 10.34
N PRO A 144 -16.96 16.54 9.87
CA PRO A 144 -17.92 15.43 9.93
C PRO A 144 -17.40 14.12 9.28
N TRP A 145 -16.42 14.22 8.38
CA TRP A 145 -15.76 13.12 7.69
C TRP A 145 -14.33 12.80 8.21
N ASP A 146 -13.88 13.46 9.28
CA ASP A 146 -12.63 13.09 9.99
C ASP A 146 -12.81 11.82 10.83
N ASP A 147 -14.06 11.40 11.04
CA ASP A 147 -14.39 10.06 11.49
C ASP A 147 -14.42 9.13 10.28
N TRP A 148 -13.62 8.07 10.34
CA TRP A 148 -13.71 6.98 9.37
C TRP A 148 -15.09 6.35 9.55
N GLU A 149 -16.00 6.56 8.60
CA GLU A 149 -17.31 5.89 8.64
C GLU A 149 -17.10 4.37 8.59
N PRO A 150 -17.59 3.60 9.57
CA PRO A 150 -17.46 2.15 9.55
C PRO A 150 -17.99 1.63 8.20
N PHE A 151 -17.29 0.64 7.63
CA PHE A 151 -17.68 0.07 6.34
C PHE A 151 -19.17 -0.25 6.35
N THR A 152 -19.91 0.27 5.36
CA THR A 152 -21.30 -0.16 5.20
C THR A 152 -21.33 -1.67 5.02
N THR A 153 -22.39 -2.32 5.50
CA THR A 153 -22.58 -3.78 5.35
C THR A 153 -22.45 -4.22 3.88
N GLU A 154 -22.84 -3.36 2.94
CA GLU A 154 -22.66 -3.57 1.50
C GLU A 154 -21.19 -3.62 1.07
N VAL A 155 -20.36 -2.66 1.50
CA VAL A 155 -18.93 -2.64 1.18
C VAL A 155 -18.22 -3.86 1.76
N GLN A 156 -18.59 -4.26 2.98
CA GLN A 156 -18.03 -5.46 3.63
C GLN A 156 -18.41 -6.73 2.86
N ALA A 157 -19.67 -6.92 2.47
CA ALA A 157 -20.11 -8.08 1.71
C ALA A 157 -19.42 -8.19 0.33
N VAL A 158 -19.24 -7.06 -0.36
CA VAL A 158 -18.52 -7.02 -1.65
C VAL A 158 -17.03 -7.30 -1.45
N ALA A 159 -16.43 -6.74 -0.41
CA ALA A 159 -15.03 -7.00 -0.06
C ALA A 159 -14.79 -8.47 0.28
N GLU A 160 -15.66 -9.07 1.08
CA GLU A 160 -15.60 -10.50 1.41
C GLU A 160 -15.65 -11.37 0.16
N LYS A 161 -16.64 -11.14 -0.72
CA LYS A 161 -16.74 -11.87 -1.99
C LYS A 161 -15.48 -11.74 -2.84
N PHE A 162 -14.92 -10.54 -2.92
CA PHE A 162 -13.69 -10.30 -3.68
C PHE A 162 -12.49 -11.01 -3.04
N VAL A 163 -12.32 -10.90 -1.73
CA VAL A 163 -11.20 -11.51 -1.01
C VAL A 163 -11.27 -13.03 -1.12
N MET A 164 -12.42 -13.64 -0.83
CA MET A 164 -12.59 -15.09 -0.87
C MET A 164 -12.40 -15.69 -2.28
N ALA A 165 -12.68 -14.92 -3.33
CA ALA A 165 -12.47 -15.36 -4.70
C ALA A 165 -11.00 -15.29 -5.16
N ASN A 166 -10.17 -14.49 -4.50
CA ASN A 166 -8.82 -14.14 -4.98
C ASN A 166 -7.71 -14.42 -3.95
N CYS A 167 -8.04 -14.78 -2.71
CA CYS A 167 -7.08 -15.10 -1.68
C CYS A 167 -6.31 -16.39 -2.02
N TYR A 168 -5.13 -16.53 -1.43
CA TYR A 168 -4.33 -17.74 -1.56
C TYR A 168 -4.88 -18.87 -0.68
N ASP A 169 -5.26 -18.55 0.57
CA ASP A 169 -5.88 -19.50 1.50
C ASP A 169 -7.22 -18.95 2.02
N PRO A 170 -8.35 -19.50 1.55
CA PRO A 170 -9.69 -19.08 1.99
C PRO A 170 -9.92 -19.22 3.50
N LYS A 171 -9.29 -20.19 4.17
CA LYS A 171 -9.47 -20.39 5.62
C LYS A 171 -8.83 -19.26 6.41
N VAL A 172 -7.66 -18.80 5.97
CA VAL A 172 -6.96 -17.67 6.58
C VAL A 172 -7.68 -16.36 6.24
N ALA A 173 -8.14 -16.22 4.99
CA ALA A 173 -8.85 -15.02 4.55
C ALA A 173 -10.19 -14.82 5.28
N ALA A 174 -10.93 -15.90 5.55
CA ALA A 174 -12.19 -15.83 6.30
C ALA A 174 -12.02 -15.22 7.71
N GLN A 175 -10.90 -15.51 8.38
CA GLN A 175 -10.60 -14.96 9.72
C GLN A 175 -10.50 -13.43 9.76
N LEU A 176 -10.28 -12.78 8.60
CA LEU A 176 -10.30 -11.32 8.51
C LEU A 176 -11.72 -10.75 8.71
N PHE A 177 -12.75 -11.51 8.38
CA PHE A 177 -14.15 -11.06 8.45
C PHE A 177 -14.87 -11.49 9.73
N ASP A 178 -14.36 -12.52 10.42
CA ASP A 178 -14.91 -13.00 11.71
C ASP A 178 -14.69 -12.02 12.89
N ASN A 179 -13.83 -11.01 12.72
CA ASN A 179 -13.40 -10.09 13.78
C ASN A 179 -14.02 -8.68 13.70
N PHE A 180 -15.06 -8.48 12.89
CA PHE A 180 -15.75 -7.20 12.71
C PHE A 180 -17.13 -7.18 13.36
#